data_AF-A0A8S3AW46-F1
#
_entry.id   AF-A0A8S3AW46-F1
#
_cell.length_a   1.000
_cell.length_b   1.000
_cell.length_c   1.000
_cell.angle_alpha   90.00
_cell.angle_beta   90.00
_cell.angle_gamma   90.00
#
_symmetry.space_group_name_H-M   'P 1'
#
loop_
_entity.id
_entity.type
_entity.pdbx_description
1 polymer ?
#
loop_
_entity_poly.entity_id
_entity_poly.type
_entity_poly.pdbx_seq_one_letter_code
_entity_poly.pdbx_strand_id
1 'polypeptide(L)'
;MSNIEELTLFLSILRNESTYIVGTQLYNDFLVYMPRLNKFTFSIHTQINNNDIDIDLPSANDILNSFTKIGYRQVDLYADDKLTNNTGYCHVYSFPYHFDNFMFMTNRFPGGIFNTVRLLVMLDVHPFENDLFKIISQNFPLLQRLSIDNREPQKTKQHSSTIITFPHLYKLDVRKAHIDYAVEFLFDKNISLPRLTYLFIEYDTLATITEGFTNDAARRTCAQIKTLLITEPIVRPENFLSYFSSL
;
A
#
# COMPACT_ATOMS: atom_id res chain seq x y z
N MET A 1 25.88 -11.27 -19.81
CA MET A 1 24.82 -12.06 -19.15
C MET A 1 24.00 -12.85 -20.19
N SER A 2 24.66 -13.53 -21.14
CA SER A 2 24.01 -14.06 -22.35
C SER A 2 23.24 -15.38 -22.17
N ASN A 3 23.32 -16.02 -21.00
CA ASN A 3 22.72 -17.34 -20.74
C ASN A 3 21.57 -17.31 -19.73
N ILE A 4 21.07 -16.14 -19.34
CA ILE A 4 19.93 -16.04 -18.42
C ILE A 4 18.64 -16.31 -19.20
N GLU A 5 17.88 -17.32 -18.77
CA GLU A 5 16.59 -17.71 -19.39
C GLU A 5 15.38 -17.22 -18.60
N GLU A 6 15.52 -17.06 -17.29
CA GLU A 6 14.51 -16.47 -16.40
C GLU A 6 15.12 -15.38 -15.53
N LEU A 7 14.40 -14.27 -15.40
CA LEU A 7 14.79 -13.15 -14.52
C LEU A 7 13.57 -12.63 -13.77
N THR A 8 13.72 -12.48 -12.46
CA THR A 8 12.77 -11.78 -11.59
C THR A 8 13.43 -10.49 -11.10
N LEU A 9 12.85 -9.34 -11.46
CA LEU A 9 13.37 -8.01 -11.12
C LEU A 9 12.43 -7.28 -10.17
N PHE A 10 12.92 -6.96 -8.98
CA PHE A 10 12.32 -5.94 -8.13
C PHE A 10 13.18 -4.68 -8.22
N LEU A 11 12.61 -3.56 -8.67
CA LEU A 11 13.31 -2.30 -8.80
C LEU A 11 12.50 -1.18 -8.14
N SER A 12 13.15 -0.41 -7.29
CA SER A 12 12.60 0.83 -6.73
C SER A 12 13.62 1.93 -6.93
N ILE A 13 13.22 3.00 -7.60
CA ILE A 13 14.11 4.11 -7.98
C ILE A 13 13.47 5.46 -7.68
N LEU A 14 14.26 6.37 -7.14
CA LEU A 14 13.96 7.79 -7.04
C LEU A 14 14.67 8.52 -8.19
N ARG A 15 13.92 9.29 -8.99
CA ARG A 15 14.45 10.10 -10.09
C ARG A 15 14.18 11.58 -9.83
N ASN A 16 15.20 12.40 -10.09
CA ASN A 16 15.05 13.85 -10.13
C ASN A 16 14.63 14.34 -11.54
N GLU A 17 14.66 13.43 -12.52
CA GLU A 17 14.18 13.66 -13.89
C GLU A 17 12.67 13.39 -13.96
N SER A 18 11.96 14.15 -14.78
CA SER A 18 10.50 14.05 -14.93
C SER A 18 10.06 12.92 -15.86
N THR A 19 10.65 11.73 -15.72
CA THR A 19 10.29 10.58 -16.56
C THR A 19 10.22 9.28 -15.75
N TYR A 20 9.11 8.58 -15.88
CA TYR A 20 8.98 7.22 -15.36
C TYR A 20 9.81 6.23 -16.18
N ILE A 21 10.15 5.08 -15.58
CA ILE A 21 10.71 3.97 -16.36
C ILE A 21 9.61 3.43 -17.28
N VAL A 22 9.87 3.49 -18.59
CA VAL A 22 9.00 2.98 -19.65
C VAL A 22 9.59 1.74 -20.30
N GLY A 23 8.79 0.99 -21.06
CA GLY A 23 9.20 -0.26 -21.68
C GLY A 23 10.41 -0.11 -22.61
N THR A 24 10.46 0.96 -23.42
CA THR A 24 11.59 1.22 -24.32
C THR A 24 12.91 1.42 -23.58
N GLN A 25 12.89 2.11 -22.43
CA GLN A 25 14.07 2.27 -21.59
C GLN A 25 14.50 0.91 -21.02
N LEU A 26 13.57 0.14 -20.46
CA LEU A 26 13.86 -1.19 -19.91
C LEU A 26 14.45 -2.14 -20.97
N TYR A 27 13.95 -2.06 -22.21
CA TYR A 27 14.47 -2.85 -23.32
C TYR A 27 15.92 -2.48 -23.68
N ASN A 28 16.19 -1.19 -23.87
CA ASN A 28 17.49 -0.69 -24.28
C ASN A 28 18.57 -0.89 -23.21
N ASP A 29 18.20 -0.71 -21.93
CA ASP A 29 19.16 -0.73 -20.83
C ASP A 29 19.44 -2.15 -20.33
N PHE A 30 18.46 -3.07 -20.44
CA PHE A 30 18.56 -4.40 -19.86
C PHE A 30 18.29 -5.52 -20.86
N LEU A 31 17.11 -5.54 -21.48
CA LEU A 31 16.63 -6.74 -22.18
C LEU A 31 17.42 -7.07 -23.44
N VAL A 32 17.93 -6.06 -24.15
CA VAL A 32 18.76 -6.26 -25.36
C VAL A 32 20.03 -7.08 -25.08
N TYR A 33 20.54 -7.05 -23.85
CA TYR A 33 21.74 -7.79 -23.45
C TYR A 33 21.44 -9.22 -22.93
N MET A 34 20.16 -9.63 -22.93
CA MET A 34 19.70 -10.94 -22.46
C MET A 34 18.88 -11.66 -23.55
N PRO A 35 19.48 -12.01 -24.70
CA PRO A 35 18.76 -12.55 -25.85
C PRO A 35 18.13 -13.93 -25.62
N ARG A 36 18.51 -14.63 -24.55
CA ARG A 36 17.94 -15.93 -24.15
C ARG A 36 16.85 -15.80 -23.07
N LEU A 37 16.49 -14.58 -22.67
CA LEU A 37 15.52 -14.37 -21.62
C LEU A 37 14.11 -14.70 -22.14
N ASN A 38 13.59 -15.83 -21.70
CA ASN A 38 12.30 -16.37 -22.13
C ASN A 38 11.18 -15.94 -21.16
N LYS A 39 11.55 -15.71 -19.89
CA LYS A 39 10.62 -15.32 -18.84
C LYS A 39 11.19 -14.16 -18.04
N PHE A 40 10.44 -13.07 -18.03
CA PHE A 40 10.82 -11.88 -17.28
C PHE A 40 9.66 -11.42 -16.42
N THR A 41 9.84 -11.51 -15.11
CA THR A 41 8.88 -11.09 -14.09
C THR A 41 9.44 -9.84 -13.43
N PHE A 42 8.63 -8.81 -13.27
CA PHE A 42 9.11 -7.55 -12.69
C PHE A 42 8.08 -6.81 -11.85
N SER A 43 8.58 -5.99 -10.93
CA SER A 43 7.84 -5.00 -10.13
C SER A 43 8.75 -3.76 -10.06
N ILE A 44 8.41 -2.72 -10.80
CA ILE A 44 9.23 -1.52 -10.98
C ILE A 44 8.48 -0.32 -10.41
N HIS A 45 8.99 0.22 -9.32
CA HIS A 45 8.50 1.45 -8.70
C HIS A 45 9.41 2.61 -9.10
N THR A 46 8.84 3.62 -9.73
CA THR A 46 9.51 4.88 -10.00
C THR A 46 8.84 5.98 -9.18
N GLN A 47 9.61 6.63 -8.32
CA GLN A 47 9.23 7.88 -7.69
C GLN A 47 9.97 9.01 -8.39
N ILE A 48 9.24 10.02 -8.84
CA ILE A 48 9.82 11.27 -9.33
C ILE A 48 9.75 12.27 -8.19
N ASN A 49 10.84 12.98 -7.93
CA ASN A 49 10.86 14.15 -7.05
C ASN A 49 11.44 15.32 -7.85
N ASN A 50 10.59 16.22 -8.31
CA ASN A 50 10.99 17.38 -9.08
C ASN A 50 10.26 18.63 -8.58
N ASN A 51 11.02 19.70 -8.35
CA ASN A 51 10.51 21.00 -7.91
C ASN A 51 9.74 21.76 -9.00
N ASP A 52 9.84 21.33 -10.26
CA ASP A 52 9.09 21.91 -11.38
C ASP A 52 7.65 21.40 -11.38
N ILE A 53 6.73 22.26 -10.93
CA ILE A 53 5.34 21.93 -10.58
C ILE A 53 4.46 21.68 -11.82
N ASP A 54 4.87 22.13 -13.01
CA ASP A 54 4.08 22.14 -14.26
C ASP A 54 4.51 21.06 -15.27
N ILE A 55 5.10 19.96 -14.81
CA ILE A 55 5.52 18.89 -15.72
C ILE A 55 4.43 17.83 -15.85
N ASP A 56 3.87 17.74 -17.06
CA ASP A 56 3.02 16.62 -17.45
C ASP A 56 3.86 15.34 -17.52
N LEU A 57 3.40 14.31 -16.80
CA LEU A 57 4.03 13.00 -16.78
C LEU A 57 3.37 12.08 -17.80
N PRO A 58 4.07 11.06 -18.32
CA PRO A 58 3.47 10.07 -19.19
C PRO A 58 2.23 9.45 -18.53
N SER A 59 1.12 9.40 -19.26
CA SER A 59 -0.09 8.77 -18.74
C SER A 59 0.12 7.27 -18.58
N ALA A 60 -0.72 6.64 -17.76
CA ALA A 60 -0.74 5.18 -17.61
C ALA A 60 -0.80 4.45 -18.97
N ASN A 61 -1.60 4.97 -19.91
CA ASN A 61 -1.74 4.40 -21.25
C ASN A 61 -0.47 4.56 -22.09
N ASP A 62 0.23 5.69 -21.99
CA ASP A 62 1.49 5.92 -22.71
C ASP A 62 2.57 4.94 -22.26
N ILE A 63 2.66 4.73 -20.94
CA ILE A 63 3.57 3.76 -20.34
C ILE A 63 3.20 2.35 -20.81
N LEU A 64 1.93 1.94 -20.69
CA LEU A 64 1.48 0.61 -21.11
C LEU A 64 1.76 0.34 -22.59
N ASN A 65 1.51 1.34 -23.45
CA ASN A 65 1.80 1.27 -24.88
C ASN A 65 3.30 1.07 -25.14
N SER A 66 4.19 1.66 -24.34
CA SER A 66 5.63 1.47 -24.49
C SER A 66 6.09 0.03 -24.24
N PHE A 67 5.47 -0.67 -23.27
CA PHE A 67 5.73 -2.10 -23.00
C PHE A 67 5.12 -2.98 -24.10
N THR A 68 3.92 -2.64 -24.56
CA THR A 68 3.26 -3.40 -25.63
C THR A 68 4.05 -3.35 -26.94
N LYS A 69 4.64 -2.19 -27.28
CA LYS A 69 5.47 -1.99 -28.48
C LYS A 69 6.72 -2.87 -28.52
N ILE A 70 7.29 -3.23 -27.36
CA ILE A 70 8.44 -4.13 -27.26
C ILE A 70 8.03 -5.61 -27.09
N GLY A 71 6.74 -5.93 -27.24
CA GLY A 71 6.22 -7.29 -27.19
C GLY A 71 5.77 -7.78 -25.81
N TYR A 72 5.87 -6.95 -24.76
CA TYR A 72 5.40 -7.31 -23.42
C TYR A 72 3.91 -6.98 -23.26
N ARG A 73 3.08 -8.02 -23.30
CA ARG A 73 1.60 -7.91 -23.17
C ARG A 73 1.07 -8.18 -21.77
N GLN A 74 1.88 -8.84 -20.94
CA GLN A 74 1.53 -9.26 -19.59
C GLN A 74 2.03 -8.23 -18.56
N VAL A 75 1.51 -7.02 -18.67
CA VAL A 75 1.93 -5.87 -17.87
C VAL A 75 0.70 -5.09 -17.42
N ASP A 76 0.73 -4.64 -16.18
CA ASP A 76 -0.26 -3.74 -15.63
C ASP A 76 0.47 -2.66 -14.82
N LEU A 77 -0.19 -1.52 -14.59
CA LEU A 77 0.42 -0.39 -13.92
C LEU A 77 -0.62 0.60 -13.37
N TYR A 78 -0.17 1.44 -12.44
CA TYR A 78 -0.79 2.72 -12.15
C TYR A 78 0.28 3.80 -12.09
N ALA A 79 -0.09 5.02 -12.48
CA ALA A 79 0.81 6.15 -12.53
C ALA A 79 0.06 7.45 -12.25
N ASP A 80 0.74 8.38 -11.58
CA ASP A 80 0.34 9.77 -11.53
C ASP A 80 0.71 10.42 -12.86
N ASP A 81 -0.27 11.06 -13.50
CA ASP A 81 -0.10 11.82 -14.74
C ASP A 81 0.36 13.27 -14.49
N LYS A 82 0.39 13.68 -13.21
CA LYS A 82 0.87 14.98 -12.75
C LYS A 82 1.60 14.84 -11.43
N LEU A 83 2.60 15.70 -11.21
CA LEU A 83 3.24 15.81 -9.92
C LEU A 83 2.27 16.38 -8.88
N THR A 84 2.24 15.76 -7.71
CA THR A 84 1.53 16.29 -6.55
C THR A 84 2.52 16.49 -5.42
N ASN A 85 2.59 17.70 -4.87
CA ASN A 85 3.63 18.09 -3.91
C ASN A 85 5.05 17.73 -4.41
N ASN A 86 5.34 18.11 -5.66
CA ASN A 86 6.63 17.85 -6.33
C ASN A 86 6.97 16.36 -6.52
N THR A 87 6.01 15.45 -6.26
CA THR A 87 6.24 14.01 -6.29
C THR A 87 5.26 13.33 -7.24
N GLY A 88 5.75 12.35 -8.01
CA GLY A 88 4.92 11.50 -8.86
C GLY A 88 5.29 10.04 -8.66
N TYR A 89 4.30 9.16 -8.62
CA TYR A 89 4.50 7.72 -8.44
C TYR A 89 4.04 6.95 -9.66
N CYS A 90 4.85 5.97 -10.05
CA CYS A 90 4.48 4.97 -11.04
C CYS A 90 4.92 3.60 -10.54
N HIS A 91 4.02 2.62 -10.65
CA HIS A 91 4.34 1.23 -10.43
C HIS A 91 3.93 0.43 -11.66
N VAL A 92 4.91 -0.15 -12.34
CA VAL A 92 4.71 -1.05 -13.49
C VAL A 92 5.13 -2.45 -13.08
N TYR A 93 4.28 -3.45 -13.34
CA TYR A 93 4.56 -4.82 -12.93
C TYR A 93 4.07 -5.84 -13.95
N SER A 94 4.71 -7.01 -13.97
CA SER A 94 4.30 -8.14 -14.79
C SER A 94 3.11 -8.88 -14.18
N PHE A 95 2.23 -9.43 -15.02
CA PHE A 95 1.10 -10.24 -14.60
C PHE A 95 1.19 -11.70 -15.14
N PRO A 96 0.97 -12.76 -14.34
CA PRO A 96 0.56 -12.74 -12.94
C PRO A 96 1.64 -12.18 -12.01
N TYR A 97 1.20 -11.52 -10.93
CA TYR A 97 2.10 -10.95 -9.93
C TYR A 97 2.67 -12.06 -9.05
N HIS A 98 4.00 -12.08 -8.87
CA HIS A 98 4.70 -13.17 -8.17
C HIS A 98 5.37 -12.74 -6.86
N PHE A 99 5.43 -11.44 -6.56
CA PHE A 99 6.09 -10.95 -5.35
C PHE A 99 5.19 -11.12 -4.13
N ASP A 100 5.81 -11.26 -2.96
CA ASP A 100 5.12 -11.40 -1.67
C ASP A 100 4.76 -10.05 -1.03
N ASN A 101 5.19 -8.95 -1.64
CA ASN A 101 4.96 -7.60 -1.20
C ASN A 101 4.45 -6.75 -2.36
N PHE A 102 3.60 -5.78 -2.05
CA PHE A 102 3.11 -4.78 -2.98
C PHE A 102 3.30 -3.41 -2.32
N MET A 103 4.23 -2.63 -2.86
CA MET A 103 4.70 -1.40 -2.22
C MET A 103 4.12 -0.17 -2.90
N PHE A 104 3.91 0.91 -2.15
CA PHE A 104 3.51 2.23 -2.66
C PHE A 104 2.21 2.19 -3.49
N MET A 105 1.20 1.48 -3.01
CA MET A 105 -0.12 1.50 -3.63
C MET A 105 -0.81 2.85 -3.39
N THR A 106 -1.27 3.47 -4.47
CA THR A 106 -2.03 4.73 -4.45
C THR A 106 -3.52 4.47 -4.62
N ASN A 107 -4.34 5.51 -4.54
CA ASN A 107 -5.79 5.46 -4.76
C ASN A 107 -6.16 5.18 -6.23
N ARG A 108 -5.18 5.22 -7.15
CA ARG A 108 -5.34 4.90 -8.57
C ARG A 108 -5.23 3.40 -8.87
N PHE A 109 -5.11 2.56 -7.84
CA PHE A 109 -4.99 1.12 -8.00
C PHE A 109 -6.17 0.55 -8.80
N PRO A 110 -5.92 -0.11 -9.95
CA PRO A 110 -6.98 -0.55 -10.86
C PRO A 110 -7.68 -1.85 -10.41
N GLY A 111 -7.14 -2.54 -9.40
CA GLY A 111 -7.58 -3.88 -9.00
C GLY A 111 -6.74 -5.00 -9.61
N GLY A 112 -7.21 -6.25 -9.47
CA GLY A 112 -6.53 -7.48 -9.85
C GLY A 112 -6.60 -8.58 -8.76
N ILE A 113 -5.99 -9.73 -9.02
CA ILE A 113 -5.90 -10.82 -8.02
C ILE A 113 -4.43 -11.08 -7.70
N PHE A 114 -4.04 -10.76 -6.46
CA PHE A 114 -2.67 -10.79 -5.97
C PHE A 114 -2.49 -11.89 -4.93
N ASN A 115 -2.60 -13.15 -5.36
CA ASN A 115 -2.59 -14.32 -4.47
C ASN A 115 -1.24 -14.57 -3.77
N THR A 116 -0.14 -13.96 -4.23
CA THR A 116 1.19 -14.11 -3.61
C THR A 116 1.47 -13.06 -2.54
N VAL A 117 0.77 -11.92 -2.59
CA VAL A 117 1.06 -10.78 -1.73
C VAL A 117 0.63 -11.07 -0.29
N ARG A 118 1.52 -10.74 0.64
CA ARG A 118 1.38 -10.84 2.11
C ARG A 118 1.59 -9.51 2.79
N LEU A 119 2.34 -8.59 2.17
CA LEU A 119 2.58 -7.23 2.65
C LEU A 119 2.06 -6.22 1.64
N LEU A 120 1.21 -5.31 2.10
CA LEU A 120 0.77 -4.14 1.35
C LEU A 120 1.21 -2.87 2.06
N VAL A 121 1.85 -1.96 1.32
CA VAL A 121 2.17 -0.61 1.78
C VAL A 121 1.43 0.37 0.89
N MET A 122 0.56 1.17 1.50
CA MET A 122 -0.23 2.21 0.85
C MET A 122 0.37 3.57 1.15
N LEU A 123 0.52 4.40 0.13
CA LEU A 123 1.04 5.76 0.21
C LEU A 123 0.35 6.62 -0.83
N ASP A 124 -0.23 7.74 -0.42
CA ASP A 124 -0.83 8.71 -1.33
C ASP A 124 -0.96 10.08 -0.65
N VAL A 125 -1.10 11.11 -1.48
CA VAL A 125 -1.41 12.50 -1.14
C VAL A 125 -2.90 12.79 -1.24
N HIS A 126 -3.68 11.84 -1.74
CA HIS A 126 -5.14 11.87 -1.74
C HIS A 126 -5.67 10.86 -0.73
N PRO A 127 -6.84 11.09 -0.10
CA PRO A 127 -7.36 10.18 0.90
C PRO A 127 -7.74 8.81 0.33
N PHE A 128 -7.62 7.78 1.17
CA PHE A 128 -8.10 6.44 0.89
C PHE A 128 -9.53 6.25 1.41
N GLU A 129 -10.50 6.17 0.51
CA GLU A 129 -11.91 6.01 0.89
C GLU A 129 -12.25 4.52 1.18
N ASN A 130 -13.34 4.28 1.91
CA ASN A 130 -13.79 2.94 2.33
C ASN A 130 -13.85 1.91 1.17
N ASP A 131 -14.31 2.34 -0.01
CA ASP A 131 -14.41 1.49 -1.20
C ASP A 131 -13.05 0.91 -1.63
N LEU A 132 -11.95 1.64 -1.40
CA LEU A 132 -10.61 1.13 -1.68
C LEU A 132 -10.27 -0.03 -0.74
N PHE A 133 -10.60 0.05 0.55
CA PHE A 133 -10.38 -1.06 1.48
C PHE A 133 -11.20 -2.30 1.13
N LYS A 134 -12.41 -2.11 0.59
CA LYS A 134 -13.21 -3.20 0.03
C LYS A 134 -12.51 -3.85 -1.16
N ILE A 135 -12.01 -3.05 -2.11
CA ILE A 135 -11.21 -3.54 -3.25
C ILE A 135 -10.00 -4.32 -2.71
N ILE A 136 -9.23 -3.76 -1.78
CA ILE A 136 -8.03 -4.41 -1.22
C ILE A 136 -8.38 -5.78 -0.62
N SER A 137 -9.45 -5.86 0.19
CA SER A 137 -9.83 -7.13 0.83
C SER A 137 -10.13 -8.25 -0.18
N GLN A 138 -10.62 -7.90 -1.36
CA GLN A 138 -10.95 -8.85 -2.44
C GLN A 138 -9.72 -9.18 -3.30
N ASN A 139 -8.84 -8.20 -3.50
CA ASN A 139 -7.74 -8.27 -4.45
C ASN A 139 -6.48 -8.89 -3.81
N PHE A 140 -6.36 -8.80 -2.47
CA PHE A 140 -5.25 -9.34 -1.68
C PHE A 140 -5.75 -10.39 -0.66
N PRO A 141 -6.26 -11.55 -1.12
CA PRO A 141 -6.97 -12.49 -0.24
C PRO A 141 -6.10 -13.10 0.86
N LEU A 142 -4.77 -13.05 0.72
CA LEU A 142 -3.81 -13.60 1.68
C LEU A 142 -3.00 -12.51 2.41
N LEU A 143 -3.49 -11.27 2.42
CA LEU A 143 -2.83 -10.14 3.06
C LEU A 143 -2.63 -10.38 4.56
N GLN A 144 -1.38 -10.23 5.02
CA GLN A 144 -0.98 -10.48 6.40
C GLN A 144 -0.53 -9.22 7.13
N ARG A 145 0.05 -8.27 6.39
CA ARG A 145 0.63 -7.03 6.90
C ARG A 145 0.15 -5.86 6.04
N LEU A 146 -0.41 -4.85 6.68
CA LEU A 146 -0.87 -3.63 6.03
C LEU A 146 -0.21 -2.42 6.69
N SER A 147 0.39 -1.56 5.88
CA SER A 147 0.92 -0.26 6.30
C SER A 147 0.22 0.84 5.52
N ILE A 148 -0.28 1.85 6.22
CA ILE A 148 -0.93 3.02 5.63
C ILE A 148 -0.10 4.25 5.99
N ASP A 149 0.40 4.95 4.98
CA ASP A 149 1.12 6.22 5.09
C ASP A 149 0.33 7.26 4.30
N ASN A 150 -0.62 7.92 4.96
CA ASN A 150 -1.51 8.89 4.33
C ASN A 150 -2.09 9.79 5.41
N ARG A 151 -1.74 11.08 5.38
CA ARG A 151 -2.17 12.04 6.40
C ARG A 151 -3.46 12.77 6.06
N GLU A 152 -4.02 12.50 4.89
CA GLU A 152 -5.27 13.12 4.46
C GLU A 152 -6.48 12.48 5.13
N PRO A 153 -7.42 13.29 5.64
CA PRO A 153 -8.68 12.82 6.18
C PRO A 153 -9.57 12.23 5.09
N GLN A 154 -10.36 11.21 5.44
CA GLN A 154 -11.35 10.65 4.52
C GLN A 154 -12.44 11.69 4.23
N LYS A 155 -12.77 11.88 2.95
CA LYS A 155 -13.83 12.81 2.55
C LYS A 155 -15.19 12.21 2.81
N THR A 156 -15.31 10.90 2.64
CA THR A 156 -16.59 10.18 2.69
C THR A 156 -16.60 9.26 3.90
N LYS A 157 -17.13 9.75 5.02
CA LYS A 157 -17.29 8.94 6.25
C LYS A 157 -18.48 7.97 6.16
N GLN A 158 -18.77 7.45 4.98
CA GLN A 158 -19.93 6.58 4.77
C GLN A 158 -19.69 5.24 5.45
N HIS A 159 -20.59 4.91 6.38
CA HIS A 159 -20.69 3.56 6.92
C HIS A 159 -21.30 2.65 5.84
N SER A 160 -20.44 1.91 5.14
CA SER A 160 -20.89 0.83 4.26
C SER A 160 -21.67 -0.20 5.07
N SER A 161 -22.80 -0.69 4.57
CA SER A 161 -23.54 -1.79 5.21
C SER A 161 -22.85 -3.15 5.05
N THR A 162 -21.78 -3.21 4.25
CA THR A 162 -21.05 -4.45 3.95
C THR A 162 -19.82 -4.57 4.82
N ILE A 163 -19.69 -5.69 5.53
CA ILE A 163 -18.50 -6.00 6.33
C ILE A 163 -17.34 -6.35 5.39
N ILE A 164 -16.28 -5.55 5.44
CA ILE A 164 -14.97 -5.79 4.82
C ILE A 164 -14.17 -6.68 5.77
N THR A 165 -13.75 -7.86 5.31
CA THR A 165 -13.01 -8.80 6.16
C THR A 165 -11.59 -8.95 5.66
N PHE A 166 -10.61 -8.79 6.55
CA PHE A 166 -9.21 -9.12 6.30
C PHE A 166 -8.84 -10.39 7.09
N PRO A 167 -9.08 -11.59 6.53
CA PRO A 167 -9.05 -12.84 7.29
C PRO A 167 -7.66 -13.24 7.80
N HIS A 168 -6.61 -12.75 7.15
CA HIS A 168 -5.21 -13.10 7.46
C HIS A 168 -4.39 -11.94 8.03
N LEU A 169 -4.96 -10.74 8.12
CA LEU A 169 -4.24 -9.55 8.56
C LEU A 169 -3.94 -9.67 10.05
N TYR A 170 -2.66 -9.83 10.38
CA TYR A 170 -2.20 -9.94 11.76
C TYR A 170 -1.40 -8.71 12.22
N LYS A 171 -0.92 -7.89 11.27
CA LYS A 171 -0.18 -6.66 11.56
C LYS A 171 -0.76 -5.47 10.80
N LEU A 172 -1.08 -4.41 11.54
CA LEU A 172 -1.52 -3.12 11.03
C LEU A 172 -0.55 -2.02 11.48
N ASP A 173 -0.08 -1.21 10.54
CA ASP A 173 0.71 0.00 10.81
C ASP A 173 0.02 1.23 10.26
N VAL A 174 -0.40 2.09 11.18
CA VAL A 174 -1.11 3.35 10.92
C VAL A 174 -0.39 4.53 11.58
N ARG A 175 0.89 4.39 11.96
CA ARG A 175 1.66 5.46 12.63
C ARG A 175 1.81 6.73 11.81
N LYS A 176 1.70 6.65 10.49
CA LYS A 176 1.80 7.81 9.60
C LYS A 176 0.47 8.12 8.91
N ALA A 177 -0.61 7.51 9.39
CA ALA A 177 -1.93 7.64 8.82
C ALA A 177 -2.73 8.70 9.59
N HIS A 178 -3.67 9.36 8.92
CA HIS A 178 -4.70 10.17 9.58
C HIS A 178 -5.54 9.31 10.55
N ILE A 179 -6.07 9.93 11.59
CA ILE A 179 -6.87 9.24 12.63
C ILE A 179 -8.10 8.50 12.08
N ASP A 180 -8.67 8.98 10.97
CA ASP A 180 -9.84 8.35 10.34
C ASP A 180 -9.56 6.88 9.99
N TYR A 181 -8.36 6.54 9.50
CA TYR A 181 -7.98 5.17 9.17
C TYR A 181 -7.90 4.28 10.42
N ALA A 182 -7.40 4.83 11.54
CA ALA A 182 -7.37 4.08 12.80
C ALA A 182 -8.79 3.83 13.33
N VAL A 183 -9.69 4.82 13.21
CA VAL A 183 -11.11 4.66 13.55
C VAL A 183 -11.73 3.56 12.68
N GLU A 184 -11.53 3.59 11.38
CA GLU A 184 -12.14 2.63 10.47
C GLU A 184 -11.69 1.19 10.73
N PHE A 185 -10.39 0.96 10.96
CA PHE A 185 -9.86 -0.39 11.20
C PHE A 185 -10.07 -0.91 12.63
N LEU A 186 -10.09 -0.04 13.64
CA LEU A 186 -10.13 -0.47 15.05
C LEU A 186 -11.52 -0.32 15.70
N PHE A 187 -12.36 0.61 15.20
CA PHE A 187 -13.66 0.98 15.80
C PHE A 187 -14.85 0.70 14.90
N ASP A 188 -14.73 0.87 13.59
CA ASP A 188 -15.86 0.65 12.70
C ASP A 188 -16.23 -0.85 12.66
N LYS A 189 -17.52 -1.14 12.86
CA LYS A 189 -18.09 -2.50 12.77
C LYS A 189 -18.03 -3.06 11.35
N ASN A 190 -17.74 -2.22 10.37
CA ASN A 190 -17.66 -2.58 8.97
C ASN A 190 -16.31 -3.19 8.57
N ILE A 191 -15.28 -3.14 9.42
CA ILE A 191 -14.01 -3.84 9.17
C ILE A 191 -13.81 -4.95 10.21
N SER A 192 -13.62 -6.19 9.73
CA SER A 192 -13.33 -7.35 10.56
C SER A 192 -11.87 -7.77 10.46
N LEU A 193 -11.16 -7.75 11.59
CA LEU A 193 -9.75 -8.10 11.72
C LEU A 193 -9.53 -9.25 12.72
N PRO A 194 -9.99 -10.47 12.41
CA PRO A 194 -10.05 -11.58 13.38
C PRO A 194 -8.70 -12.12 13.84
N ARG A 195 -7.59 -11.70 13.21
CA ARG A 195 -6.22 -12.16 13.52
C ARG A 195 -5.28 -11.04 13.92
N LEU A 196 -5.78 -9.81 14.09
CA LEU A 196 -4.93 -8.68 14.41
C LEU A 196 -4.29 -8.88 15.79
N THR A 197 -2.97 -8.93 15.81
CA THR A 197 -2.17 -9.15 17.03
C THR A 197 -1.03 -8.13 17.16
N TYR A 198 -0.64 -7.47 16.07
CA TYR A 198 0.38 -6.43 16.03
C TYR A 198 -0.22 -5.11 15.57
N LEU A 199 -0.15 -4.09 16.42
CA LEU A 199 -0.61 -2.74 16.11
C LEU A 199 0.54 -1.75 16.28
N PHE A 200 0.72 -0.92 15.25
CA PHE A 200 1.67 0.17 15.23
C PHE A 200 0.84 1.45 15.02
N ILE A 201 0.83 2.33 16.03
CA ILE A 201 -0.03 3.53 16.05
C ILE A 201 0.62 4.63 16.91
N GLU A 202 0.34 5.90 16.61
CA GLU A 202 0.77 7.01 17.48
C GLU A 202 -0.05 7.03 18.77
N TYR A 203 0.58 7.42 19.90
CA TYR A 203 -0.09 7.40 21.21
C TYR A 203 -1.34 8.28 21.22
N ASP A 204 -1.20 9.52 20.75
CA ASP A 204 -2.28 10.51 20.77
C ASP A 204 -3.47 10.06 19.92
N THR A 205 -3.20 9.42 18.78
CA THR A 205 -4.24 8.83 17.94
C THR A 205 -4.97 7.73 18.71
N LEU A 206 -4.22 6.80 19.31
CA LEU A 206 -4.79 5.70 20.08
C LEU A 206 -5.58 6.18 21.31
N ALA A 207 -5.05 7.14 22.07
CA ALA A 207 -5.72 7.72 23.23
C ALA A 207 -7.00 8.47 22.80
N THR A 208 -6.96 9.20 21.69
CA THR A 208 -8.13 9.92 21.17
C THR A 208 -9.24 8.97 20.77
N ILE A 209 -8.94 7.97 19.94
CA ILE A 209 -9.97 7.03 19.47
C ILE A 209 -10.54 6.21 20.62
N THR A 210 -9.73 5.82 21.61
CA THR A 210 -10.19 5.03 22.77
C THR A 210 -10.85 5.86 23.87
N GLU A 211 -10.97 7.19 23.71
CA GLU A 211 -11.42 8.12 24.75
C GLU A 211 -10.64 7.93 26.06
N GLY A 212 -9.31 7.90 25.95
CA GLY A 212 -8.43 7.64 27.08
C GLY A 212 -8.58 6.22 27.64
N PHE A 213 -8.76 5.22 26.77
CA PHE A 213 -8.94 3.81 27.12
C PHE A 213 -10.21 3.51 27.93
N THR A 214 -11.30 4.25 27.66
CA THR A 214 -12.60 4.06 28.31
C THR A 214 -13.70 3.59 27.35
N ASN A 215 -13.51 3.73 26.03
CA ASN A 215 -14.51 3.35 25.03
C ASN A 215 -14.56 1.81 24.84
N ASP A 216 -15.67 1.16 25.18
CA ASP A 216 -15.79 -0.31 25.07
C ASP A 216 -15.83 -0.86 23.63
N ALA A 217 -16.14 -0.05 22.62
CA ALA A 217 -16.29 -0.51 21.24
C ALA A 217 -14.96 -1.04 20.68
N ALA A 218 -13.87 -0.28 20.82
CA ALA A 218 -12.55 -0.72 20.36
C ALA A 218 -11.85 -1.65 21.33
N ARG A 219 -12.33 -1.78 22.57
CA ARG A 219 -11.76 -2.72 23.53
C ARG A 219 -11.74 -4.15 22.97
N ARG A 220 -12.75 -4.55 22.19
CA ARG A 220 -12.78 -5.89 21.56
C ARG A 220 -11.62 -6.12 20.60
N THR A 221 -11.39 -5.17 19.69
CA THR A 221 -10.29 -5.24 18.71
C THR A 221 -8.94 -5.06 19.39
N CYS A 222 -8.86 -4.25 20.44
CA CYS A 222 -7.61 -3.99 21.17
C CYS A 222 -7.23 -5.14 22.12
N ALA A 223 -8.20 -5.85 22.70
CA ALA A 223 -7.94 -6.94 23.65
C ALA A 223 -7.17 -8.13 23.04
N GLN A 224 -7.22 -8.31 21.72
CA GLN A 224 -6.47 -9.34 20.99
C GLN A 224 -5.02 -8.93 20.63
N ILE A 225 -4.65 -7.66 20.83
CA ILE A 225 -3.31 -7.16 20.53
C ILE A 225 -2.29 -7.73 21.51
N LYS A 226 -1.26 -8.38 20.97
CA LYS A 226 -0.13 -8.97 21.70
C LYS A 226 1.14 -8.15 21.58
N THR A 227 1.22 -7.28 20.60
CA THR A 227 2.35 -6.38 20.41
C THR A 227 1.85 -5.04 19.95
N LEU A 228 2.07 -4.04 20.80
CA LEU A 228 1.67 -2.67 20.58
C LEU A 228 2.94 -1.82 20.52
N LEU A 229 3.26 -1.30 19.33
CA LEU A 229 4.33 -0.33 19.16
C LEU A 229 3.72 1.06 19.09
N ILE A 230 4.05 1.87 20.09
CA ILE A 230 3.62 3.26 20.18
C ILE A 230 4.84 4.15 20.01
N THR A 231 4.71 5.18 19.17
CA THR A 231 5.71 6.24 19.06
C THR A 231 5.58 7.14 20.30
N GLU A 232 6.69 7.41 20.99
CA GLU A 232 6.86 8.29 22.19
C GLU A 232 6.92 7.59 23.58
N PRO A 233 7.67 8.15 24.55
CA PRO A 233 7.73 7.64 25.92
C PRO A 233 6.45 7.97 26.71
N ILE A 234 5.85 6.97 27.35
CA ILE A 234 4.49 7.04 27.91
C ILE A 234 4.49 6.95 29.44
N VAL A 235 3.67 7.79 30.09
CA VAL A 235 3.07 7.48 31.40
C VAL A 235 1.75 6.75 31.13
N ARG A 236 1.68 5.45 31.44
CA ARG A 236 0.52 4.62 31.11
C ARG A 236 -0.65 4.99 32.02
N PRO A 237 -1.83 5.36 31.49
CA PRO A 237 -3.02 5.60 32.31
C PRO A 237 -3.52 4.29 32.96
N GLU A 238 -4.26 4.39 34.06
CA GLU A 238 -4.71 3.23 34.86
C GLU A 238 -5.43 2.15 34.03
N ASN A 239 -6.23 2.55 33.05
CA ASN A 239 -7.02 1.64 32.22
C ASN A 239 -6.24 1.03 31.04
N PHE A 240 -4.98 1.40 30.82
CA PHE A 240 -4.22 0.96 29.65
C PHE A 240 -4.11 -0.57 29.57
N LEU A 241 -3.72 -1.22 30.68
CA LEU A 241 -3.51 -2.68 30.70
C LEU A 241 -4.82 -3.47 30.60
N SER A 242 -5.93 -2.92 31.13
CA SER A 242 -7.25 -3.57 31.03
C SER A 242 -7.83 -3.50 29.62
N TYR A 243 -7.39 -2.51 28.84
CA TYR A 243 -7.75 -2.32 27.44
C TYR A 243 -7.00 -3.26 26.49
N PHE A 244 -5.78 -3.66 26.88
CA PHE A 244 -4.89 -4.55 26.14
C PHE A 244 -4.56 -5.80 26.93
N SER A 245 -5.57 -6.60 27.25
CA SER A 245 -5.42 -7.76 28.13
C SER A 245 -4.48 -8.88 27.63
N SER A 246 -4.03 -8.81 26.38
CA SER A 246 -3.11 -9.78 25.76
C SER A 246 -1.66 -9.27 25.62
N LEU A 247 -1.34 -8.05 26.07
CA LEU A 247 0.03 -7.52 26.15
C LEU A 247 0.79 -8.13 27.33
#